data_AF-A0A1H8UAK9-F1
#
_entry.id   AF-A0A1H8UAK9-F1
#
_cell.length_a   1.000
_cell.length_b   1.000
_cell.length_c   1.000
_cell.angle_alpha   90.00
_cell.angle_beta   90.00
_cell.angle_gamma   90.00
#
_symmetry.space_group_name_H-M   'P 1'
#
loop_
_entity.id
_entity.type
_entity.pdbx_description
1 polymer ?
#
loop_
_entity_poly.entity_id
_entity_poly.type
_entity_poly.pdbx_seq_one_letter_code
_entity_poly.pdbx_strand_id
1 'polypeptide(L)'
;MTGKCRRWLSREVRVGFWDQVRAGLSVDRAAIASGVSPASGRRLFEQAGGVITNAPVACSGRLLSWAEWELARNSTAAGYRASTAQHTAEHHAKRPKPAKLTTNPALHARVQQDLRARWSPEQIAARLKRDFPDQPRMHVTHETICQALYVQARGGLHRELAACLRTGRAVRTPQRTPDGRRTRQGKIAGMVPISERPRRSRRPGPSPGTGKAT
;
A
#
# COMPACT_ATOMS: atom_id res chain seq x y z
N MET A 1 7.70 -29.32 -0.85
CA MET A 1 6.59 -29.15 0.14
C MET A 1 7.27 -29.10 1.52
N THR A 2 7.23 -28.09 2.39
CA THR A 2 6.24 -27.05 2.72
C THR A 2 6.91 -25.98 3.61
N GLY A 3 7.20 -24.80 3.07
CA GLY A 3 7.58 -23.59 3.83
C GLY A 3 6.40 -22.91 4.53
N LYS A 4 5.47 -23.69 5.10
CA LYS A 4 4.18 -23.18 5.62
C LYS A 4 4.08 -23.10 7.16
N CYS A 5 5.03 -23.66 7.92
CA CYS A 5 4.88 -23.82 9.38
C CYS A 5 4.92 -22.50 10.18
N ARG A 6 5.62 -21.46 9.72
CA ARG A 6 5.71 -20.18 10.46
C ARG A 6 4.34 -19.51 10.71
N ARG A 7 3.34 -19.82 9.88
CA ARG A 7 2.05 -19.10 9.87
C ARG A 7 0.99 -19.69 10.82
N TRP A 8 1.17 -20.91 11.32
CA TRP A 8 0.15 -21.62 12.10
C TRP A 8 0.40 -21.64 13.61
N LEU A 9 1.65 -21.43 14.06
CA LEU A 9 1.95 -21.33 15.49
C LEU A 9 1.81 -19.89 15.97
N SER A 10 0.96 -19.70 16.99
CA SER A 10 0.82 -18.42 17.68
C SER A 10 2.20 -17.87 18.08
N ARG A 11 2.32 -16.54 18.06
CA ARG A 11 3.57 -15.86 18.42
C ARG A 11 4.03 -16.24 19.81
N GLU A 12 3.09 -16.33 20.76
CA GLU A 12 3.32 -16.74 22.15
C GLU A 12 3.92 -18.15 22.24
N VAL A 13 3.34 -19.12 21.54
CA VAL A 13 3.83 -20.51 21.47
C VAL A 13 5.25 -20.58 20.92
N ARG A 14 5.56 -19.76 19.91
CA ARG A 14 6.93 -19.68 19.36
C ARG A 14 7.91 -19.04 20.34
N VAL A 15 7.49 -18.01 21.09
CA VAL A 15 8.32 -17.37 22.11
C VAL A 15 8.63 -18.37 23.22
N GLY A 16 7.60 -19.02 23.78
CA GLY A 16 7.74 -20.03 24.84
C GLY A 16 8.65 -21.20 24.46
N PHE A 17 8.54 -21.67 23.21
CA PHE A 17 9.43 -22.72 22.68
C PHE A 17 10.90 -22.31 22.73
N TRP A 18 11.22 -21.11 22.25
CA TRP A 18 12.59 -20.63 22.25
C TRP A 18 13.11 -20.26 23.64
N ASP A 19 12.24 -19.82 24.56
CA ASP A 19 12.62 -19.60 25.97
C ASP A 19 13.00 -20.91 26.66
N GLN A 20 12.28 -22.01 26.38
CA GLN A 20 12.60 -23.33 26.91
C GLN A 20 13.88 -23.92 26.30
N VAL A 21 14.10 -23.75 25.00
CA VAL A 21 15.38 -24.11 24.37
C VAL A 21 16.54 -23.29 24.97
N ARG A 22 16.32 -22.00 25.27
CA ARG A 22 17.32 -21.15 25.95
C ARG A 22 17.60 -21.61 27.38
N ALA A 23 16.58 -22.13 28.07
CA ALA A 23 16.72 -22.74 29.39
C ALA A 23 17.41 -24.12 29.36
N GLY A 24 17.86 -24.60 28.19
CA GLY A 24 18.62 -25.85 28.05
C GLY A 24 17.75 -27.09 27.82
N LEU A 25 16.44 -26.93 27.58
CA LEU A 25 15.59 -28.08 27.24
C LEU A 25 15.90 -28.57 25.82
N SER A 26 15.86 -29.89 25.64
CA SER A 26 15.94 -30.49 24.30
C SER A 26 14.74 -30.05 23.45
N VAL A 27 14.94 -30.02 22.13
CA VAL A 27 13.93 -29.55 21.15
C VAL A 27 12.57 -30.26 21.33
N ASP A 28 12.60 -31.57 21.60
CA ASP A 28 11.37 -32.34 21.81
C ASP A 28 10.68 -32.00 23.13
N ARG A 29 11.43 -31.74 24.20
CA ARG A 29 10.84 -31.30 25.49
C ARG A 29 10.33 -29.87 25.43
N ALA A 30 11.05 -28.98 24.76
CA ALA A 30 10.64 -27.60 24.53
C ALA A 30 9.35 -27.52 23.68
N ALA A 31 9.19 -28.44 22.72
CA ALA A 31 7.98 -28.56 21.93
C ALA A 31 6.78 -28.92 22.80
N ILE A 32 6.92 -29.98 23.60
CA ILE A 32 5.86 -30.47 24.49
C ILE A 32 5.46 -29.40 25.51
N ALA A 33 6.43 -28.79 26.18
CA ALA A 33 6.15 -27.78 27.20
C ALA A 33 5.70 -26.43 26.61
N SER A 34 5.75 -26.24 25.29
CA SER A 34 5.13 -25.12 24.57
C SER A 34 3.79 -25.48 23.93
N GLY A 35 3.28 -26.69 24.16
CA GLY A 35 1.98 -27.15 23.66
C GLY A 35 1.98 -27.52 22.17
N VAL A 36 3.12 -27.86 21.60
CA VAL A 36 3.23 -28.29 20.18
C VAL A 36 3.81 -29.70 20.08
N SER A 37 3.49 -30.38 18.97
CA SER A 37 4.04 -31.72 18.73
C SER A 37 5.58 -31.68 18.60
N PRO A 38 6.31 -32.72 19.05
CA PRO A 38 7.76 -32.81 18.87
C PRO A 38 8.22 -32.65 17.41
N ALA A 39 7.44 -33.18 16.46
CA ALA A 39 7.70 -33.02 15.03
C ALA A 39 7.58 -31.56 14.56
N SER A 40 6.63 -30.80 15.11
CA SER A 40 6.50 -29.36 14.85
C SER A 40 7.65 -28.57 15.45
N GLY A 41 8.11 -28.94 16.66
CA GLY A 41 9.27 -28.32 17.32
C GLY A 41 10.57 -28.54 16.56
N ARG A 42 10.84 -29.77 16.10
CA ARG A 42 12.01 -30.08 15.25
C ARG A 42 12.00 -29.31 13.94
N ARG A 43 10.86 -29.27 13.23
CA ARG A 43 10.72 -28.44 12.03
C ARG A 43 10.93 -26.96 12.30
N LEU A 44 10.46 -26.44 13.44
CA LEU A 44 10.66 -25.06 13.85
C LEU A 44 12.15 -24.76 14.10
N PHE A 45 12.86 -25.69 14.73
CA PHE A 45 14.29 -25.62 15.00
C PHE A 45 15.13 -25.70 13.70
N GLU A 46 14.82 -26.65 12.82
CA GLU A 46 15.46 -26.83 11.51
C GLU A 46 15.25 -25.62 10.58
N GLN A 47 14.02 -25.09 10.51
CA GLN A 47 13.70 -23.89 9.72
C GLN A 47 14.39 -22.63 10.24
N ALA A 48 14.81 -22.61 11.50
CA ALA A 48 15.62 -21.54 12.09
C ALA A 48 17.12 -21.78 11.91
N GLY A 49 17.54 -22.93 11.37
CA GLY A 49 18.95 -23.27 11.14
C GLY A 49 19.71 -23.67 12.40
N GLY A 50 19.02 -24.10 13.47
CA GLY A 50 19.65 -24.56 14.71
C GLY A 50 20.39 -23.48 15.53
N VAL A 51 20.37 -22.22 15.08
CA VAL A 51 21.02 -21.09 15.75
C VAL A 51 20.02 -19.94 15.92
N ILE A 52 19.98 -19.37 17.12
CA ILE A 52 19.06 -18.27 17.48
C ILE A 52 19.59 -16.98 16.84
N THR A 53 19.02 -16.59 15.71
CA THR A 53 19.35 -15.30 15.07
C THR A 53 18.17 -14.33 15.05
N ASN A 54 16.92 -14.82 15.11
CA ASN A 54 15.69 -14.02 15.06
C ASN A 54 14.53 -14.66 15.85
N ALA A 55 14.72 -15.02 17.12
CA ALA A 55 13.63 -15.57 17.93
C ALA A 55 12.55 -14.49 18.20
N PRO A 56 11.26 -14.84 18.15
CA PRO A 56 10.20 -13.91 18.53
C PRO A 56 10.33 -13.56 20.03
N VAL A 57 10.34 -12.26 20.35
CA VAL A 57 10.40 -11.72 21.73
C VAL A 57 8.99 -11.51 22.26
N ALA A 58 8.70 -11.69 23.56
CA ALA A 58 7.38 -11.37 24.13
C ALA A 58 6.92 -9.93 23.78
N CYS A 59 5.62 -9.73 23.54
CA CYS A 59 5.09 -8.37 23.36
C CYS A 59 5.21 -7.62 24.68
N SER A 60 5.89 -6.47 24.71
CA SER A 60 6.14 -5.67 25.92
C SER A 60 4.86 -5.08 26.56
N GLY A 61 3.69 -5.25 25.95
CA GLY A 61 2.41 -4.70 26.43
C GLY A 61 2.30 -3.17 26.24
N ARG A 62 3.41 -2.48 26.05
CA ARG A 62 3.50 -1.07 25.68
C ARG A 62 3.66 -0.92 24.16
N LEU A 63 3.09 0.16 23.60
CA LEU A 63 3.43 0.60 22.25
C LEU A 63 4.90 1.03 22.22
N LEU A 64 5.68 0.44 21.32
CA LEU A 64 7.06 0.85 21.06
C LEU A 64 7.10 2.33 20.66
N SER A 65 8.11 3.06 21.13
CA SER A 65 8.47 4.37 20.60
C SER A 65 8.88 4.26 19.13
N TRP A 66 8.90 5.38 18.41
CA TRP A 66 9.31 5.40 17.00
C TRP A 66 10.73 4.85 16.81
N ALA A 67 11.65 5.19 17.71
CA ALA A 67 13.03 4.71 17.69
C ALA A 67 13.12 3.19 17.91
N GLU A 68 12.36 2.64 18.86
CA GLU A 68 12.31 1.19 19.09
C GLU A 68 11.66 0.45 17.91
N TRP A 69 10.63 1.05 17.28
CA TRP A 69 10.04 0.55 16.04
C TRP A 69 11.03 0.49 14.89
N GLU A 70 11.86 1.52 14.75
CA GLU A 70 12.86 1.63 13.71
C GLU A 70 14.01 0.65 13.92
N LEU A 71 14.49 0.53 15.17
CA LEU A 71 15.50 -0.46 15.57
C LEU A 71 15.01 -1.88 15.29
N ALA A 72 13.80 -2.24 15.73
CA ALA A 72 13.26 -3.56 15.50
C ALA A 72 13.02 -3.88 14.01
N ARG A 73 12.72 -2.87 13.19
CA ARG A 73 12.47 -3.04 11.76
C ARG A 73 13.77 -3.19 10.95
N ASN A 74 14.84 -2.50 11.35
CA ASN A 74 16.07 -2.39 10.57
C ASN A 74 17.30 -3.06 11.24
N SER A 75 17.12 -3.74 12.37
CA SER A 75 18.16 -4.58 12.99
C SER A 75 18.31 -5.92 12.28
N THR A 76 19.55 -6.44 12.27
CA THR A 76 19.84 -7.82 11.84
C THR A 76 20.09 -8.71 13.05
N ALA A 77 20.31 -10.00 12.80
CA ALA A 77 20.70 -10.96 13.83
C ALA A 77 21.97 -10.57 14.61
N ALA A 78 22.86 -9.80 13.99
CA ALA A 78 24.08 -9.28 14.61
C ALA A 78 23.87 -7.96 15.37
N GLY A 79 22.62 -7.52 15.54
CA GLY A 79 22.25 -6.26 16.16
C GLY A 79 22.02 -5.12 15.15
N TYR A 80 21.96 -3.90 15.68
CA TYR A 80 21.79 -2.68 14.90
C TYR A 80 23.14 -2.16 14.39
N ARG A 81 23.23 -1.95 13.08
CA ARG A 81 24.35 -1.25 12.44
C ARG A 81 23.76 -0.21 11.49
N ALA A 82 24.17 1.04 11.61
CA ALA A 82 23.59 2.16 10.85
C ALA A 82 23.67 1.95 9.33
N SER A 83 24.81 1.47 8.82
CA SER A 83 24.99 1.20 7.38
C SER A 83 24.07 0.09 6.85
N THR A 84 23.92 -0.99 7.62
CA THR A 84 23.03 -2.10 7.27
C THR A 84 21.57 -1.68 7.35
N ALA A 85 21.19 -0.96 8.41
CA ALA A 85 19.85 -0.42 8.59
C ALA A 85 19.46 0.53 7.45
N GLN A 86 20.37 1.41 7.03
CA GLN A 86 20.18 2.31 5.90
C GLN A 86 19.98 1.53 4.60
N HIS A 87 20.83 0.55 4.31
CA HIS A 87 20.71 -0.26 3.10
C HIS A 87 19.37 -1.04 3.06
N THR A 88 18.97 -1.62 4.19
CA THR A 88 17.68 -2.31 4.34
C THR A 88 16.50 -1.34 4.18
N ALA A 89 16.58 -0.13 4.75
CA ALA A 89 15.57 0.90 4.60
C ALA A 89 15.45 1.38 3.15
N GLU A 90 16.56 1.65 2.46
CA GLU A 90 16.59 1.99 1.04
C GLU A 90 16.01 0.88 0.18
N HIS A 91 16.38 -0.38 0.47
CA HIS A 91 15.81 -1.54 -0.21
C HIS A 91 14.29 -1.64 0.00
N HIS A 92 13.80 -1.43 1.22
CA HIS A 92 12.37 -1.42 1.51
C HIS A 92 11.64 -0.20 0.92
N ALA A 93 12.30 0.95 0.80
CA ALA A 93 11.75 2.17 0.22
C ALA A 93 11.47 2.01 -1.28
N LYS A 94 12.25 1.17 -1.98
CA LYS A 94 12.08 0.92 -3.42
C LYS A 94 10.69 0.42 -3.81
N ARG A 95 9.95 -0.27 -2.90
CA ARG A 95 8.62 -0.92 -3.10
C ARG A 95 8.15 -0.94 -4.56
N PRO A 96 8.78 -1.74 -5.43
CA PRO A 96 8.42 -1.74 -6.83
C PRO A 96 7.01 -2.31 -6.95
N LYS A 97 6.06 -1.47 -7.34
CA LYS A 97 4.72 -1.90 -7.75
C LYS A 97 4.79 -2.10 -9.26
N PRO A 98 4.99 -3.33 -9.76
CA PRO A 98 5.07 -3.57 -11.20
C PRO A 98 3.80 -3.03 -11.84
N ALA A 99 3.96 -2.19 -12.88
CA ALA A 99 2.83 -1.57 -13.54
C ALA A 99 1.99 -2.65 -14.24
N LYS A 100 0.67 -2.49 -14.21
CA LYS A 100 -0.26 -3.47 -14.80
C LYS A 100 0.00 -3.71 -16.30
N LEU A 101 0.45 -2.68 -17.02
CA LEU A 101 0.83 -2.77 -18.43
C LEU A 101 2.11 -3.58 -18.66
N THR A 102 3.07 -3.54 -17.73
CA THR A 102 4.28 -4.38 -17.79
C THR A 102 3.97 -5.83 -17.44
N THR A 103 3.06 -6.07 -16.49
CA THR A 103 2.69 -7.44 -16.06
C THR A 103 1.75 -8.15 -17.05
N ASN A 104 0.96 -7.42 -17.85
CA ASN A 104 -0.01 -8.00 -18.78
C ASN A 104 0.32 -7.65 -20.25
N PRO A 105 0.98 -8.55 -21.00
CA PRO A 105 1.42 -8.28 -22.36
C PRO A 105 0.25 -8.13 -23.35
N ALA A 106 -0.87 -8.82 -23.14
CA ALA A 106 -2.04 -8.72 -24.01
C ALA A 106 -2.69 -7.34 -23.92
N LEU A 107 -2.83 -6.83 -22.70
CA LEU A 107 -3.32 -5.47 -22.45
C LEU A 107 -2.36 -4.42 -23.03
N HIS A 108 -1.05 -4.61 -22.85
CA HIS A 108 -0.03 -3.75 -23.43
C HIS A 108 -0.15 -3.66 -24.95
N ALA A 109 -0.22 -4.80 -25.63
CA ALA A 109 -0.34 -4.87 -27.08
C ALA A 109 -1.60 -4.15 -27.58
N ARG A 110 -2.73 -4.34 -26.88
CA ARG A 110 -3.99 -3.67 -27.24
C ARG A 110 -3.91 -2.15 -27.09
N VAL A 111 -3.42 -1.66 -25.96
CA VAL A 111 -3.25 -0.22 -25.72
C VAL A 111 -2.30 0.39 -26.76
N GLN A 112 -1.23 -0.31 -27.11
CA GLN A 112 -0.29 0.13 -28.14
C GLN A 112 -0.93 0.21 -29.53
N GLN A 113 -1.76 -0.77 -29.91
CA GLN A 113 -2.51 -0.75 -31.16
C GLN A 113 -3.48 0.44 -31.20
N ASP A 114 -4.25 0.65 -30.14
CA ASP A 114 -5.23 1.73 -30.09
C ASP A 114 -4.55 3.11 -30.12
N LEU A 115 -3.39 3.27 -29.46
CA LEU A 115 -2.58 4.49 -29.54
C LEU A 115 -2.07 4.76 -30.96
N ARG A 116 -1.58 3.73 -31.68
CA ARG A 116 -1.14 3.88 -33.09
C ARG A 116 -2.29 4.28 -34.01
N ALA A 117 -3.50 3.85 -33.70
CA ALA A 117 -4.72 4.30 -34.37
C ALA A 117 -5.17 5.71 -33.95
N ARG A 118 -4.34 6.46 -33.19
CA ARG A 118 -4.57 7.84 -32.71
C ARG A 118 -5.76 8.00 -31.76
N TRP A 119 -6.11 6.94 -31.03
CA TRP A 119 -7.13 7.04 -29.97
C TRP A 119 -6.56 7.75 -28.75
N SER A 120 -7.38 8.57 -28.08
CA SER A 120 -6.98 9.23 -26.84
C SER A 120 -6.96 8.24 -25.65
N PRO A 121 -6.15 8.46 -24.61
CA PRO A 121 -6.10 7.60 -23.43
C PRO A 121 -7.47 7.40 -22.75
N GLU A 122 -8.33 8.43 -22.78
CA GLU A 122 -9.71 8.37 -22.28
C GLU A 122 -10.58 7.45 -23.13
N GLN A 123 -10.49 7.57 -24.46
CA GLN A 123 -11.24 6.72 -25.40
C GLN A 123 -10.80 5.25 -25.28
N ILE A 124 -9.50 5.01 -25.15
CA ILE A 124 -8.94 3.65 -24.98
C ILE A 124 -9.46 3.04 -23.67
N ALA A 125 -9.39 3.76 -22.56
CA ALA A 125 -9.86 3.27 -21.26
C ALA A 125 -11.37 2.95 -21.27
N ALA A 126 -12.18 3.81 -21.91
CA ALA A 126 -13.62 3.58 -22.05
C ALA A 126 -13.91 2.35 -22.93
N ARG A 127 -13.20 2.21 -24.05
CA ARG A 127 -13.37 1.10 -24.97
C ARG A 127 -12.93 -0.24 -24.37
N LEU A 128 -11.84 -0.27 -23.62
CA LEU A 128 -11.38 -1.48 -22.93
C LEU A 128 -12.43 -2.04 -21.96
N LYS A 129 -13.19 -1.17 -21.28
CA LYS A 129 -14.30 -1.61 -20.42
C LYS A 129 -15.46 -2.20 -21.22
N ARG A 130 -15.74 -1.65 -22.40
CA ARG A 130 -16.83 -2.11 -23.27
C ARG A 130 -16.50 -3.40 -24.01
N ASP A 131 -15.27 -3.52 -24.52
CA ASP A 131 -14.83 -4.66 -25.32
C ASP A 131 -14.53 -5.88 -24.44
N PHE A 132 -14.24 -5.69 -23.14
CA PHE A 132 -13.87 -6.76 -22.20
C PHE A 132 -14.65 -6.70 -20.88
N PRO A 133 -16.00 -6.71 -20.86
CA PRO A 133 -16.78 -6.48 -19.65
C PRO A 133 -16.42 -7.46 -18.50
N ASP A 134 -16.20 -8.73 -18.83
CA ASP A 134 -15.95 -9.80 -17.84
C ASP A 134 -14.48 -9.99 -17.47
N GLN A 135 -13.57 -9.17 -18.01
CA GLN A 135 -12.13 -9.34 -17.80
C GLN A 135 -11.49 -8.10 -17.15
N PRO A 136 -11.55 -7.97 -15.81
CA PRO A 136 -10.94 -6.85 -15.09
C PRO A 136 -9.43 -6.69 -15.32
N ARG A 137 -8.75 -7.78 -15.71
CA ARG A 137 -7.32 -7.75 -16.08
C ARG A 137 -7.03 -6.91 -17.32
N MET A 138 -8.04 -6.72 -18.18
CA MET A 138 -7.96 -5.90 -19.40
C MET A 138 -8.38 -4.44 -19.17
N HIS A 139 -8.86 -4.08 -17.97
CA HIS A 139 -9.30 -2.72 -17.66
C HIS A 139 -8.17 -1.86 -17.10
N VAL A 140 -8.03 -0.64 -17.60
CA VAL A 140 -7.13 0.39 -17.05
C VAL A 140 -7.80 1.75 -17.06
N THR A 141 -7.32 2.66 -16.21
CA THR A 141 -7.74 4.06 -16.25
C THR A 141 -6.90 4.82 -17.28
N HIS A 142 -7.43 5.93 -17.80
CA HIS A 142 -6.68 6.80 -18.71
C HIS A 142 -5.41 7.34 -18.05
N GLU A 143 -5.46 7.61 -16.74
CA GLU A 143 -4.29 8.02 -15.94
C GLU A 143 -3.19 6.95 -15.94
N THR A 144 -3.55 5.66 -15.91
CA THR A 144 -2.57 4.56 -16.02
C THR A 144 -1.86 4.57 -17.37
N ILE A 145 -2.58 4.85 -18.45
CA ILE A 145 -2.02 4.96 -19.81
C ILE A 145 -1.14 6.21 -19.91
N CYS A 146 -1.60 7.35 -19.40
CA CYS A 146 -0.80 8.59 -19.35
C CYS A 146 0.50 8.41 -18.55
N GLN A 147 0.43 7.81 -17.37
CA GLN A 147 1.61 7.52 -16.56
C GLN A 147 2.60 6.60 -17.28
N ALA A 148 2.12 5.60 -18.04
CA ALA A 148 2.98 4.72 -18.82
C ALA A 148 3.64 5.42 -20.02
N LEU A 149 3.02 6.46 -20.58
CA LEU A 149 3.60 7.25 -21.67
C LEU A 149 4.62 8.28 -21.18
N TYR A 150 4.40 8.89 -20.01
CA TYR A 150 5.19 10.03 -19.55
C TYR A 150 6.17 9.71 -18.41
N VAL A 151 6.00 8.61 -17.68
CA VAL A 151 6.89 8.23 -16.56
C VAL A 151 7.78 7.06 -16.98
N GLN A 152 9.02 7.36 -17.38
CA GLN A 152 10.01 6.37 -17.85
C GLN A 152 10.26 5.24 -16.84
N ALA A 153 10.26 5.56 -15.53
CA ALA A 153 10.45 4.57 -14.47
C ALA A 153 9.33 3.51 -14.37
N ARG A 154 8.17 3.73 -15.02
CA ARG A 154 7.04 2.78 -15.02
C ARG A 154 7.01 1.86 -16.25
N GLY A 155 7.92 2.07 -17.22
CA GLY A 155 8.37 1.06 -18.19
C GLY A 155 7.27 0.21 -18.82
N GLY A 156 6.26 0.84 -19.41
CA GLY A 156 5.09 0.12 -19.90
C GLY A 156 4.59 0.51 -21.28
N LEU A 157 5.10 1.57 -21.92
CA LEU A 157 4.76 1.96 -23.30
C LEU A 157 5.94 2.76 -23.89
N HIS A 158 6.20 2.64 -25.20
CA HIS A 158 7.25 3.40 -25.87
C HIS A 158 6.92 4.90 -25.90
N ARG A 159 7.89 5.76 -25.56
CA ARG A 159 7.74 7.23 -25.56
C ARG A 159 7.31 7.79 -26.91
N GLU A 160 7.69 7.14 -28.00
CA GLU A 160 7.29 7.48 -29.37
C GLU A 160 5.77 7.44 -29.58
N LEU A 161 5.04 6.64 -28.80
CA LEU A 161 3.57 6.60 -28.85
C LEU A 161 2.92 7.88 -28.34
N ALA A 162 3.65 8.71 -27.58
CA ALA A 162 3.16 10.03 -27.20
C ALA A 162 2.98 10.95 -28.43
N ALA A 163 3.68 10.70 -29.54
CA ALA A 163 3.49 11.42 -30.80
C ALA A 163 2.15 11.09 -31.48
N CYS A 164 1.52 9.97 -31.14
CA CYS A 164 0.19 9.61 -31.64
C CYS A 164 -0.93 10.38 -30.92
N LEU A 165 -0.63 11.05 -29.80
CA LEU A 165 -1.60 11.87 -29.08
C LEU A 165 -1.82 13.22 -29.79
N ARG A 166 -3.08 13.66 -29.82
CA ARG A 166 -3.50 14.92 -30.47
C ARG A 166 -2.75 16.15 -29.94
N THR A 167 -2.36 16.12 -28.67
CA THR A 167 -1.48 17.13 -28.07
C THR A 167 -0.22 16.43 -27.60
N GLY A 168 0.87 16.54 -28.34
CA GLY A 168 2.19 15.98 -27.96
C GLY A 168 2.82 16.62 -26.71
N ARG A 169 2.03 17.19 -25.81
CA ARG A 169 2.51 17.91 -24.63
C ARG A 169 2.89 16.89 -23.56
N ALA A 170 4.18 16.78 -23.28
CA ALA A 170 4.73 15.98 -22.19
C ALA A 170 4.65 16.69 -20.82
N VAL A 171 4.23 17.96 -20.80
CA VAL A 171 4.16 18.79 -19.60
C VAL A 171 2.78 19.43 -19.55
N ARG A 172 2.18 19.41 -18.36
CA ARG A 172 0.94 20.14 -18.08
C ARG A 172 1.17 21.61 -18.41
N THR A 173 0.31 22.21 -19.23
CA THR A 173 0.32 23.66 -19.37
C THR A 173 0.03 24.25 -17.99
N PRO A 174 0.97 24.99 -17.37
CA PRO A 174 0.65 25.69 -16.15
C PRO A 174 -0.49 26.64 -16.51
N GLN A 175 -1.60 26.58 -15.76
CA GLN A 175 -2.60 27.65 -15.80
C GLN A 175 -1.96 28.90 -15.17
N ARG A 176 -0.99 29.49 -15.87
CA ARG A 176 -0.62 30.87 -15.64
C ARG A 176 -1.63 31.68 -16.41
N THR A 177 -2.67 32.13 -15.70
CA THR A 177 -3.35 33.36 -16.08
C THR A 177 -2.26 34.43 -16.16
N PRO A 178 -2.04 35.12 -17.29
CA PRO A 178 -1.00 36.14 -17.45
C PRO A 178 -1.27 37.42 -16.67
N ASP A 179 -2.10 37.35 -15.63
CA ASP A 179 -2.32 38.46 -14.72
C ASP A 179 -2.78 37.93 -13.37
N GLY A 180 -2.13 38.41 -12.32
CA GLY A 180 -2.20 37.94 -10.94
C GLY A 180 -3.51 38.28 -10.21
N ARG A 181 -4.65 38.17 -10.89
CA ARG A 181 -5.97 38.24 -10.24
C ARG A 181 -6.59 36.86 -10.29
N ARG A 182 -6.80 36.28 -9.10
CA ARG A 182 -7.95 35.41 -8.86
C ARG A 182 -9.18 36.22 -9.26
N THR A 183 -9.57 36.18 -10.54
CA THR A 183 -10.86 36.65 -11.00
C THR A 183 -11.87 35.80 -10.26
N ARG A 184 -12.39 36.39 -9.18
CA ARG A 184 -13.66 36.09 -8.54
C ARG A 184 -14.06 34.64 -8.74
N GLN A 185 -13.48 33.79 -7.89
CA GLN A 185 -14.09 32.53 -7.46
C GLN A 185 -15.59 32.67 -7.65
N GLY A 186 -16.17 31.86 -8.55
CA GLY A 186 -17.60 31.81 -8.76
C GLY A 186 -18.25 31.76 -7.40
N LYS A 187 -18.94 32.85 -7.04
CA LYS A 187 -19.61 32.95 -5.75
C LYS A 187 -20.67 31.87 -5.79
N ILE A 188 -20.43 30.75 -5.10
CA ILE A 188 -21.49 29.79 -4.82
C ILE A 188 -22.59 30.62 -4.18
N ALA A 189 -23.76 30.68 -4.82
CA ALA A 189 -24.88 31.46 -4.31
C ALA A 189 -25.20 30.97 -2.87
N GLY A 190 -25.18 31.87 -1.90
CA GLY A 190 -25.40 31.54 -0.49
C GLY A 190 -24.18 31.07 0.32
N MET A 191 -22.94 31.28 -0.17
CA MET A 191 -21.75 30.91 0.59
C MET A 191 -21.51 31.84 1.79
N VAL A 192 -21.73 31.32 3.00
CA VAL A 192 -21.41 32.02 4.27
C VAL A 192 -19.91 31.89 4.59
N PRO A 193 -19.19 33.01 4.81
CA PRO A 193 -17.78 32.99 5.17
C PRO A 193 -17.56 32.32 6.53
N ILE A 194 -16.38 31.71 6.74
CA ILE A 194 -16.08 30.92 7.94
C ILE A 194 -16.24 31.74 9.23
N SER A 195 -15.94 33.04 9.17
CA SER A 195 -16.11 33.99 10.28
C SER A 195 -17.57 34.18 10.72
N GLU A 196 -18.51 34.01 9.79
CA GLU A 196 -19.95 34.19 10.01
C GLU A 196 -20.68 32.85 10.21
N ARG A 197 -19.97 31.72 10.12
CA ARG A 197 -20.55 30.42 10.48
C ARG A 197 -20.75 30.37 12.00
N PRO A 198 -21.97 30.04 12.49
CA PRO A 198 -22.22 29.94 13.92
C PRO A 198 -21.29 28.89 14.54
N ARG A 199 -20.61 29.24 15.63
CA ARG A 199 -19.58 28.44 16.34
C ARG A 199 -20.07 27.08 16.88
N ARG A 200 -21.36 26.77 16.81
CA ARG A 200 -21.94 25.51 17.28
C ARG A 200 -23.29 25.27 16.62
N SER A 201 -23.43 24.17 15.89
CA SER A 201 -24.73 23.57 15.63
C SER A 201 -25.27 23.01 16.96
N ARG A 202 -25.98 23.83 17.71
CA ARG A 202 -26.84 23.35 18.80
C ARG A 202 -27.95 22.53 18.12
N ARG A 203 -27.95 21.21 18.33
CA ARG A 203 -29.08 20.34 17.92
C ARG A 203 -30.37 21.02 18.39
N PRO A 204 -31.37 21.20 17.51
CA PRO A 204 -32.66 21.71 17.97
C PRO A 204 -33.22 20.73 19.02
N GLY A 205 -33.52 21.25 20.20
CA GLY A 205 -34.23 20.49 21.24
C GLY A 205 -35.66 20.18 20.77
N PRO A 206 -36.34 19.20 21.39
CA PRO A 206 -37.68 18.79 20.97
C PRO A 206 -38.66 19.97 21.10
N SER A 207 -39.42 20.22 20.03
CA SER A 207 -40.47 21.24 20.00
C SER A 207 -41.50 20.97 21.11
N PRO A 208 -41.93 21.99 21.88
CA PRO A 208 -42.98 21.83 22.88
C PRO A 208 -44.31 21.54 22.17
N GLY A 209 -44.96 20.45 22.57
CA GLY A 209 -46.27 20.05 22.06
C GLY A 209 -47.31 21.12 22.34
N THR A 210 -48.07 21.48 21.32
CA THR A 210 -49.28 22.30 21.45
C THR A 210 -50.32 21.54 22.29
N GLY A 211 -50.45 21.93 23.56
CA GLY A 211 -51.59 21.56 24.38
C GLY A 211 -52.85 22.21 23.84
N LYS A 212 -53.84 21.40 23.44
CA LYS A 212 -55.21 21.88 23.24
C LYS A 212 -55.81 22.17 24.61
N ALA A 213 -56.19 23.43 24.84
CA ALA A 213 -57.08 23.81 25.92
C ALA A 213 -58.49 23.23 25.64
N THR A 214 -59.08 22.63 26.66
CA THR A 214 -60.53 22.49 26.83
C THR A 214 -60.83 22.96 28.24
#